data_AF-A0A933XM17-F1
#
_entry.id   AF-A0A933XM17-F1
#
_cell.length_a   1.000
_cell.length_b   1.000
_cell.length_c   1.000
_cell.angle_alpha   90.00
_cell.angle_beta   90.00
_cell.angle_gamma   90.00
#
_symmetry.space_group_name_H-M   'P 1'
#
loop_
_entity.id
_entity.type
_entity.pdbx_description
1 polymer ?
#
loop_
_entity_poly.entity_id
_entity_poly.type
_entity_poly.pdbx_seq_one_letter_code
_entity_poly.pdbx_strand_id
1 'polypeptide(L)'
;MSDHTNHEHDHHHDHHQEHEHHHEHEHQHDHHHDHDHKPVKVKFRSFKMDRAFAFDPKKGEKGIITYTITEPARISIKVIKKGTRELYLSTILNWEMRDAGTHTEYWDGKDYSGNIIEDLSSVLMVMEGEPMSTFKPGAYSVEGLSDEEIIHGHKWGHPHNYYQEGTNVIPVISITSVKDGDVLSGIVKVESRLETSERGYGEKVGYGVRYYLNNILVTEEFYDSKSDGKFSYDIDTTAFPDGEYMLYVGMCDHHQHTTSRGCKVKINNNSGN
;
A
#
# COMPACT_ATOMS: atom_id res chain seq x y z
N MET A 1 59.12 -46.06 12.36
CA MET A 1 57.82 -45.55 11.88
C MET A 1 57.71 -44.13 12.45
N SER A 2 58.44 -43.20 11.84
CA SER A 2 57.93 -42.14 10.91
C SER A 2 57.04 -41.12 11.65
N ASP A 3 57.27 -39.81 11.66
CA ASP A 3 58.00 -38.96 10.71
C ASP A 3 58.50 -37.61 11.27
N HIS A 4 59.52 -37.14 10.54
CA HIS A 4 60.09 -35.82 10.31
C HIS A 4 59.53 -34.53 10.95
N THR A 5 60.45 -33.80 11.59
CA THR A 5 60.53 -32.33 11.62
C THR A 5 61.39 -31.84 10.45
N ASN A 6 60.92 -30.81 9.73
CA ASN A 6 61.74 -30.03 8.80
C ASN A 6 61.65 -28.54 9.16
N HIS A 7 62.81 -27.89 9.12
CA HIS A 7 63.08 -26.48 9.38
C HIS A 7 63.68 -25.88 8.09
N GLU A 8 63.46 -24.58 7.86
CA GLU A 8 64.17 -23.61 6.99
C GLU A 8 63.14 -22.59 6.44
N HIS A 9 63.10 -21.29 6.80
CA HIS A 9 64.06 -20.17 6.58
C HIS A 9 64.63 -20.19 5.14
N ASP A 10 64.66 -19.13 4.32
CA ASP A 10 64.58 -17.71 4.58
C ASP A 10 64.35 -16.92 3.26
N HIS A 11 64.04 -15.63 3.44
CA HIS A 11 63.91 -14.48 2.54
C HIS A 11 64.57 -14.41 1.14
N HIS A 12 63.91 -13.69 0.22
CA HIS A 12 64.36 -12.43 -0.41
C HIS A 12 63.23 -11.87 -1.32
N HIS A 13 62.58 -10.75 -0.98
CA HIS A 13 62.82 -9.37 -1.47
C HIS A 13 62.74 -9.24 -3.01
N ASP A 14 61.69 -8.58 -3.51
CA ASP A 14 61.90 -7.46 -4.43
C ASP A 14 60.74 -6.45 -4.47
N HIS A 15 61.12 -5.18 -4.52
CA HIS A 15 60.30 -3.99 -4.51
C HIS A 15 59.74 -3.69 -5.91
N HIS A 16 58.44 -3.38 -6.01
CA HIS A 16 57.98 -2.43 -7.02
C HIS A 16 56.85 -1.56 -6.46
N GLN A 17 57.17 -0.28 -6.28
CA GLN A 17 56.23 0.82 -6.07
C GLN A 17 55.53 1.11 -7.40
N GLU A 18 54.22 0.93 -7.45
CA GLU A 18 53.38 1.52 -8.50
C GLU A 18 52.82 2.85 -8.00
N HIS A 19 53.09 3.89 -8.78
CA HIS A 19 52.66 5.26 -8.54
C HIS A 19 51.15 5.41 -8.77
N GLU A 20 50.47 5.91 -7.74
CA GLU A 20 49.12 6.47 -7.81
C GLU A 20 49.09 7.69 -8.74
N HIS A 21 48.23 7.65 -9.76
CA HIS A 21 47.72 8.83 -10.43
C HIS A 21 46.20 8.79 -10.39
N HIS A 22 45.64 9.27 -9.27
CA HIS A 22 44.23 9.64 -9.19
C HIS A 22 44.01 10.93 -9.98
N HIS A 23 43.39 10.81 -11.15
CA HIS A 23 42.77 11.93 -11.84
C HIS A 23 41.38 12.14 -11.23
N GLU A 24 41.26 13.11 -10.32
CA GLU A 24 39.98 13.67 -9.92
C GLU A 24 39.45 14.54 -11.08
N HIS A 25 38.54 13.96 -11.86
CA HIS A 25 37.64 14.74 -12.71
C HIS A 25 36.48 15.22 -11.84
N GLU A 26 36.60 16.41 -11.26
CA GLU A 26 35.45 17.17 -10.76
C GLU A 26 34.57 17.57 -11.96
N HIS A 27 33.63 16.69 -12.32
CA HIS A 27 32.49 17.09 -13.12
C HIS A 27 31.51 17.85 -12.21
N GLN A 28 31.67 19.17 -12.15
CA GLN A 28 30.60 20.07 -11.73
C GLN A 28 29.46 19.98 -12.75
N HIS A 29 28.56 19.03 -12.54
CA HIS A 29 27.27 19.03 -13.18
C HIS A 29 26.38 20.06 -12.49
N ASP A 30 26.33 21.25 -13.07
CA ASP A 30 25.32 22.26 -12.78
C ASP A 30 23.94 21.73 -13.22
N HIS A 31 23.32 20.93 -12.35
CA HIS A 31 21.93 20.51 -12.49
C HIS A 31 21.02 21.65 -12.02
N HIS A 32 20.79 22.61 -12.91
CA HIS A 32 19.63 23.51 -12.79
C HIS A 32 18.34 22.68 -12.96
N HIS A 33 17.86 22.09 -11.87
CA HIS A 33 16.59 21.37 -11.83
C HIS A 33 15.48 22.27 -11.28
N ASP A 34 14.90 23.05 -12.20
CA ASP A 34 13.64 23.76 -12.00
C ASP A 34 12.48 22.83 -12.35
N HIS A 35 12.14 21.91 -11.46
CA HIS A 35 10.98 21.02 -11.63
C HIS A 35 10.14 20.96 -10.36
N ASP A 36 9.58 22.09 -9.93
CA ASP A 36 8.52 22.17 -8.92
C ASP A 36 7.19 21.60 -9.52
N HIS A 37 7.18 20.30 -9.87
CA HIS A 37 6.00 19.60 -10.38
C HIS A 37 5.06 19.27 -9.22
N LYS A 38 4.38 20.29 -8.70
CA LYS A 38 3.30 20.06 -7.74
C LYS A 38 2.09 19.51 -8.50
N PRO A 39 1.58 18.32 -8.17
CA PRO A 39 0.41 17.76 -8.82
C PRO A 39 -0.76 18.74 -8.68
N VAL A 40 -1.30 19.17 -9.81
CA VAL A 40 -2.47 20.06 -9.84
C VAL A 40 -3.70 19.20 -9.57
N LYS A 41 -4.29 19.34 -8.38
CA LYS A 41 -5.54 18.64 -8.05
C LYS A 41 -6.73 19.29 -8.75
N VAL A 42 -7.70 18.48 -9.17
CA VAL A 42 -8.98 18.99 -9.71
C VAL A 42 -9.66 19.86 -8.65
N LYS A 43 -10.06 21.07 -9.04
CA LYS A 43 -10.96 21.88 -8.22
C LYS A 43 -12.40 21.42 -8.44
N PHE A 44 -12.94 20.68 -7.49
CA PHE A 44 -14.37 20.36 -7.49
C PHE A 44 -15.19 21.63 -7.24
N ARG A 45 -16.10 21.97 -8.16
CA ARG A 45 -16.99 23.13 -7.98
C ARG A 45 -18.12 22.86 -7.01
N SER A 46 -18.64 21.63 -7.05
CA SER A 46 -19.67 21.15 -6.15
C SER A 46 -19.43 19.68 -5.88
N PHE A 47 -19.42 19.33 -4.60
CA PHE A 47 -19.39 17.97 -4.12
C PHE A 47 -20.57 17.79 -3.17
N LYS A 48 -21.41 16.80 -3.44
CA LYS A 48 -22.58 16.51 -2.63
C LYS A 48 -22.69 15.01 -2.41
N MET A 49 -22.78 14.63 -1.15
CA MET A 49 -23.17 13.29 -0.73
C MET A 49 -24.66 13.32 -0.41
N ASP A 50 -25.51 13.04 -1.39
CA ASP A 50 -26.96 13.04 -1.19
C ASP A 50 -27.40 11.94 -0.22
N ARG A 51 -26.81 10.75 -0.37
CA ARG A 51 -27.11 9.58 0.47
C ARG A 51 -25.90 8.70 0.79
N ALA A 52 -24.68 9.13 0.47
CA ALA A 52 -23.49 8.27 0.60
C ALA A 52 -23.31 7.64 2.00
N PHE A 53 -23.88 8.23 3.06
CA PHE A 53 -23.94 7.66 4.41
C PHE A 53 -25.35 7.59 5.01
N ALA A 54 -26.37 7.92 4.24
CA ALA A 54 -27.77 7.95 4.66
C ALA A 54 -28.58 6.93 3.83
N PHE A 55 -28.13 5.68 3.87
CA PHE A 55 -28.76 4.55 3.21
C PHE A 55 -28.58 3.28 4.07
N ASP A 56 -29.48 2.31 3.89
CA ASP A 56 -29.46 1.04 4.58
C ASP A 56 -28.98 -0.10 3.64
N PRO A 57 -27.69 -0.47 3.67
CA PRO A 57 -27.15 -1.54 2.83
C PRO A 57 -27.78 -2.91 3.13
N LYS A 58 -28.34 -3.12 4.34
CA LYS A 58 -29.03 -4.37 4.69
C LYS A 58 -30.35 -4.53 3.95
N LYS A 59 -30.93 -3.41 3.48
CA LYS A 59 -32.11 -3.39 2.60
C LYS A 59 -31.76 -3.37 1.11
N GLY A 60 -30.48 -3.44 0.76
CA GLY A 60 -30.00 -3.31 -0.62
C GLY A 60 -30.08 -1.88 -1.15
N GLU A 61 -30.26 -0.89 -0.28
CA GLU A 61 -30.13 0.51 -0.67
C GLU A 61 -28.67 0.81 -1.07
N LYS A 62 -28.48 1.89 -1.83
CA LYS A 62 -27.15 2.34 -2.26
C LYS A 62 -26.93 3.79 -1.85
N GLY A 63 -25.71 4.07 -1.42
CA GLY A 63 -25.21 5.43 -1.27
C GLY A 63 -25.06 6.08 -2.65
N ILE A 64 -25.44 7.36 -2.73
CA ILE A 64 -25.35 8.17 -3.96
C ILE A 64 -24.32 9.27 -3.73
N ILE A 65 -23.36 9.37 -4.66
CA ILE A 65 -22.26 10.32 -4.64
C ILE A 65 -22.36 11.15 -5.90
N THR A 66 -22.54 12.47 -5.78
CA THR A 66 -22.65 13.36 -6.94
C THR A 66 -21.60 14.46 -6.86
N TYR A 67 -20.87 14.66 -7.95
CA TYR A 67 -19.81 15.65 -8.05
C TYR A 67 -19.75 16.28 -9.43
N THR A 68 -19.23 17.49 -9.51
CA THR A 68 -19.05 18.21 -10.77
C THR A 68 -17.59 18.60 -10.96
N ILE A 69 -17.01 18.24 -12.10
CA ILE A 69 -15.67 18.61 -12.54
C ILE A 69 -15.74 19.54 -13.75
N THR A 70 -14.80 20.47 -13.87
CA THR A 70 -14.82 21.54 -14.89
C THR A 70 -14.05 21.23 -16.15
N GLU A 71 -13.22 20.20 -16.11
CA GLU A 71 -12.41 19.70 -17.22
C GLU A 71 -12.33 18.17 -17.10
N PRO A 72 -12.01 17.46 -18.19
CA PRO A 72 -11.79 16.02 -18.13
C PRO A 72 -10.71 15.68 -17.09
N ALA A 73 -10.96 14.64 -16.30
CA ALA A 73 -10.07 14.23 -15.22
C ALA A 73 -10.16 12.73 -14.96
N ARG A 74 -9.15 12.19 -14.29
CA ARG A 74 -9.22 10.87 -13.66
C ARG A 74 -9.67 11.00 -12.23
N ILE A 75 -10.59 10.17 -11.80
CA ILE A 75 -11.20 10.24 -10.48
C ILE A 75 -10.97 8.92 -9.73
N SER A 76 -10.52 9.02 -8.48
CA SER A 76 -10.54 7.92 -7.53
C SER A 76 -11.53 8.23 -6.40
N ILE A 77 -12.32 7.23 -6.03
CA ILE A 77 -13.21 7.30 -4.87
C ILE A 77 -12.99 6.04 -4.06
N LYS A 78 -12.55 6.21 -2.83
CA LYS A 78 -12.22 5.12 -1.90
C LYS A 78 -12.97 5.27 -0.60
N VAL A 79 -13.28 4.15 0.02
CA VAL A 79 -13.85 4.07 1.37
C VAL A 79 -12.77 3.57 2.32
N ILE A 80 -12.52 4.31 3.39
CA ILE A 80 -11.45 4.06 4.36
C ILE A 80 -12.07 3.90 5.74
N LYS A 81 -11.53 3.00 6.57
CA LYS A 81 -11.93 2.91 7.98
C LYS A 81 -11.45 4.15 8.75
N LYS A 82 -12.37 4.89 9.37
CA LYS A 82 -12.04 6.08 10.16
C LYS A 82 -11.13 5.73 11.33
N GLY A 83 -10.13 6.56 11.59
CA GLY A 83 -9.18 6.36 12.69
C GLY A 83 -8.10 5.32 12.41
N THR A 84 -8.02 4.81 11.18
CA THR A 84 -6.92 3.94 10.73
C THR A 84 -6.06 4.68 9.73
N ARG A 85 -4.77 4.32 9.68
CA ARG A 85 -3.88 4.74 8.61
C ARG A 85 -4.08 3.79 7.43
N GLU A 86 -4.64 4.25 6.31
CA GLU A 86 -4.64 3.47 5.06
C GLU A 86 -5.30 2.07 5.12
N LEU A 87 -6.32 1.85 5.95
CA LEU A 87 -7.19 0.67 5.83
C LEU A 87 -8.35 0.96 4.88
N TYR A 88 -8.14 0.62 3.62
CA TYR A 88 -9.13 0.75 2.56
C TYR A 88 -10.13 -0.40 2.63
N LEU A 89 -11.42 -0.07 2.69
CA LEU A 89 -12.51 -1.03 2.76
C LEU A 89 -13.13 -1.28 1.39
N SER A 90 -13.12 -0.28 0.50
CA SER A 90 -13.69 -0.41 -0.84
C SER A 90 -13.10 0.62 -1.80
N THR A 91 -13.05 0.29 -3.10
CA THR A 91 -12.80 1.23 -4.19
C THR A 91 -14.06 1.32 -5.04
N ILE A 92 -14.62 2.53 -5.11
CA ILE A 92 -15.79 2.82 -5.95
C ILE A 92 -15.31 3.21 -7.35
N LEU A 93 -14.30 4.08 -7.43
CA LEU A 93 -13.59 4.42 -8.68
C LEU A 93 -12.09 4.28 -8.50
N ASN A 94 -11.42 3.66 -9.46
CA ASN A 94 -9.97 3.53 -9.48
C ASN A 94 -9.36 4.36 -10.62
N TRP A 95 -9.08 5.64 -10.37
CA TRP A 95 -8.49 6.57 -11.34
C TRP A 95 -9.14 6.52 -12.72
N GLU A 96 -10.46 6.40 -12.74
CA GLU A 96 -11.20 6.26 -13.98
C GLU A 96 -11.41 7.62 -14.65
N MET A 97 -11.35 7.61 -15.98
CA MET A 97 -11.61 8.79 -16.80
C MET A 97 -13.05 9.27 -16.64
N ARG A 98 -13.22 10.58 -16.50
CA ARG A 98 -14.49 11.29 -16.47
C ARG A 98 -14.37 12.58 -17.29
N ASP A 99 -15.34 12.83 -18.15
CA ASP A 99 -15.43 14.09 -18.90
C ASP A 99 -15.80 15.26 -17.99
N ALA A 100 -15.62 16.50 -18.45
CA ALA A 100 -16.16 17.67 -17.75
C ALA A 100 -17.68 17.54 -17.58
N GLY A 101 -18.20 17.87 -16.40
CA GLY A 101 -19.64 17.77 -16.11
C GLY A 101 -19.96 17.18 -14.74
N THR A 102 -21.23 16.86 -14.56
CA THR A 102 -21.76 16.24 -13.33
C THR A 102 -21.79 14.73 -13.48
N HIS A 103 -21.24 14.03 -12.49
CA HIS A 103 -21.18 12.57 -12.42
C HIS A 103 -21.89 12.08 -11.17
N THR A 104 -22.43 10.87 -11.26
CA THR A 104 -23.10 10.18 -10.16
C THR A 104 -22.58 8.77 -10.05
N GLU A 105 -22.08 8.43 -8.87
CA GLU A 105 -21.56 7.10 -8.55
C GLU A 105 -22.38 6.48 -7.43
N TYR A 106 -22.37 5.14 -7.37
CA TYR A 106 -23.15 4.37 -6.42
C TYR A 106 -22.25 3.45 -5.60
N TRP A 107 -22.56 3.32 -4.32
CA TRP A 107 -21.90 2.38 -3.43
C TRP A 107 -22.93 1.56 -2.67
N ASP A 108 -22.70 0.26 -2.56
CA ASP A 108 -23.64 -0.69 -1.92
C ASP A 108 -23.38 -0.91 -0.43
N GLY A 109 -22.42 -0.18 0.16
CA GLY A 109 -22.10 -0.27 1.59
C GLY A 109 -21.29 -1.49 1.97
N LYS A 110 -20.68 -2.18 1.01
CA LYS A 110 -19.85 -3.37 1.25
C LYS A 110 -18.36 -3.09 1.20
N ASP A 111 -17.60 -3.90 1.93
CA ASP A 111 -16.15 -3.97 1.87
C ASP A 111 -15.65 -4.90 0.73
N TYR A 112 -14.33 -5.02 0.54
CA TYR A 112 -13.73 -5.91 -0.46
C TYR A 112 -14.01 -7.41 -0.21
N SER A 113 -14.37 -7.79 1.01
CA SER A 113 -14.84 -9.15 1.33
C SER A 113 -16.28 -9.38 0.91
N GLY A 114 -17.01 -8.33 0.48
CA GLY A 114 -18.44 -8.38 0.19
C GLY A 114 -19.31 -8.34 1.44
N ASN A 115 -18.71 -8.04 2.61
CA ASN A 115 -19.45 -7.91 3.86
C ASN A 115 -20.09 -6.53 3.94
N ILE A 116 -21.30 -6.47 4.50
CA ILE A 116 -21.97 -5.20 4.79
C ILE A 116 -21.22 -4.49 5.94
N ILE A 117 -20.85 -3.24 5.73
CA ILE A 117 -20.32 -2.39 6.80
C ILE A 117 -21.50 -1.91 7.65
N GLU A 118 -21.63 -2.47 8.84
CA GLU A 118 -22.80 -2.23 9.70
C GLU A 118 -22.89 -0.80 10.22
N ASP A 119 -21.74 -0.19 10.53
CA ASP A 119 -21.64 1.17 11.03
C ASP A 119 -20.99 2.07 9.96
N LEU A 120 -21.82 2.70 9.13
CA LEU A 120 -21.37 3.65 8.11
C LEU A 120 -20.77 4.94 8.70
N SER A 121 -20.99 5.24 9.99
CA SER A 121 -20.32 6.37 10.64
C SER A 121 -18.84 6.11 10.94
N SER A 122 -18.43 4.83 10.90
CA SER A 122 -17.06 4.38 11.09
C SER A 122 -16.19 4.47 9.85
N VAL A 123 -16.71 4.98 8.73
CA VAL A 123 -15.97 5.11 7.47
C VAL A 123 -15.80 6.56 7.05
N LEU A 124 -14.77 6.81 6.25
CA LEU A 124 -14.52 8.04 5.52
C LEU A 124 -14.50 7.72 4.04
N MET A 125 -15.11 8.57 3.22
CA MET A 125 -14.96 8.50 1.78
C MET A 125 -13.95 9.56 1.34
N VAL A 126 -12.92 9.12 0.62
CA VAL A 126 -11.89 9.98 0.05
C VAL A 126 -12.08 10.00 -1.45
N MET A 127 -12.21 11.20 -2.00
CA MET A 127 -12.30 11.42 -3.44
C MET A 127 -11.10 12.26 -3.88
N GLU A 128 -10.41 11.78 -4.91
CA GLU A 128 -9.28 12.46 -5.52
C GLU A 128 -9.52 12.60 -7.02
N GLY A 129 -8.99 13.68 -7.59
CA GLY A 129 -9.11 13.95 -9.01
C GLY A 129 -7.85 14.59 -9.57
N GLU A 130 -7.42 14.12 -10.73
CA GLU A 130 -6.30 14.67 -11.50
C GLU A 130 -6.78 15.13 -12.88
N PRO A 131 -6.61 16.42 -13.23
CA PRO A 131 -6.98 16.92 -14.55
C PRO A 131 -6.17 16.24 -15.65
N MET A 132 -6.83 15.96 -16.78
CA MET A 132 -6.14 15.44 -17.96
C MET A 132 -5.21 16.45 -18.59
N SER A 133 -5.46 17.74 -18.38
CA SER A 133 -4.59 18.84 -18.82
C SER A 133 -3.22 18.82 -18.15
N THR A 134 -3.13 18.26 -16.94
CA THR A 134 -1.88 18.09 -16.19
C THR A 134 -1.32 16.68 -16.27
N PHE A 135 -2.11 15.74 -16.79
CA PHE A 135 -1.66 14.38 -17.01
C PHE A 135 -0.63 14.35 -18.15
N LYS A 136 0.63 14.06 -17.79
CA LYS A 136 1.69 13.74 -18.74
C LYS A 136 1.89 12.23 -18.72
N PRO A 137 1.44 11.47 -19.74
CA PRO A 137 1.79 10.06 -19.86
C PRO A 137 3.31 9.95 -20.00
N GLY A 138 4.00 9.45 -18.97
CA GLY A 138 5.46 9.43 -18.92
C GLY A 138 5.98 9.53 -17.49
N ALA A 139 7.16 8.95 -17.24
CA ALA A 139 7.73 8.80 -15.91
C ALA A 139 7.82 10.15 -15.20
N TYR A 140 7.14 10.28 -14.04
CA TYR A 140 7.60 11.26 -13.07
C TYR A 140 9.01 10.84 -12.68
N SER A 141 9.97 11.71 -12.93
CA SER A 141 11.31 11.49 -12.43
C SER A 141 11.24 11.51 -10.90
N VAL A 142 11.68 10.43 -10.25
CA VAL A 142 11.95 10.43 -8.80
C VAL A 142 13.18 11.26 -8.46
N GLU A 143 13.93 11.67 -9.49
CA GLU A 143 15.11 12.51 -9.44
C GLU A 143 14.70 13.93 -9.02
N GLY A 144 15.13 14.35 -7.82
CA GLY A 144 14.85 15.69 -7.26
C GLY A 144 13.73 15.76 -6.22
N LEU A 145 13.02 14.66 -5.93
CA LEU A 145 12.22 14.58 -4.71
C LEU A 145 13.18 14.57 -3.51
N SER A 146 12.88 15.39 -2.49
CA SER A 146 13.64 15.31 -1.24
C SER A 146 13.48 13.92 -0.64
N ASP A 147 14.46 13.47 0.16
CA ASP A 147 14.29 12.27 0.95
C ASP A 147 12.94 12.34 1.67
N GLU A 148 12.54 13.49 2.22
CA GLU A 148 11.26 13.67 2.93
C GLU A 148 9.98 13.50 2.08
N GLU A 149 10.03 13.87 0.80
CA GLU A 149 8.93 13.67 -0.16
C GLU A 149 8.90 12.24 -0.72
N ILE A 150 10.03 11.55 -0.67
CA ILE A 150 10.14 10.10 -0.80
C ILE A 150 9.69 9.42 0.51
N ILE A 151 9.81 10.10 1.66
CA ILE A 151 9.46 9.66 3.02
C ILE A 151 7.96 9.87 3.31
N HIS A 152 7.14 9.03 2.68
CA HIS A 152 6.25 8.21 3.52
C HIS A 152 6.79 6.77 3.66
N GLY A 153 8.10 6.58 3.40
CA GLY A 153 8.94 5.79 4.30
C GLY A 153 9.24 4.37 3.84
N HIS A 154 9.72 4.18 2.61
CA HIS A 154 10.50 2.97 2.28
C HIS A 154 11.46 3.23 1.11
N LYS A 155 12.52 2.42 0.99
CA LYS A 155 13.51 2.47 -0.13
C LYS A 155 12.90 2.31 -1.55
N TRP A 156 11.59 2.09 -1.62
CA TRP A 156 10.80 1.81 -2.80
C TRP A 156 9.82 2.93 -3.14
N GLY A 157 10.01 4.13 -2.54
CA GLY A 157 9.22 5.32 -2.86
C GLY A 157 9.14 5.48 -4.38
N HIS A 158 7.94 5.49 -4.91
CA HIS A 158 7.73 5.67 -6.33
C HIS A 158 6.57 6.62 -6.56
N PRO A 159 6.49 7.18 -7.78
CA PRO A 159 5.50 8.18 -8.08
C PRO A 159 4.11 7.53 -8.03
N HIS A 160 3.31 7.93 -7.05
CA HIS A 160 1.90 7.59 -6.92
C HIS A 160 1.04 8.09 -8.09
N ASN A 161 1.64 8.76 -9.07
CA ASN A 161 1.01 9.36 -10.24
C ASN A 161 1.52 8.77 -11.57
N TYR A 162 2.45 7.81 -11.55
CA TYR A 162 2.94 7.19 -12.79
C TYR A 162 1.96 6.15 -13.32
N TYR A 163 0.87 6.57 -13.95
CA TYR A 163 -0.06 5.62 -14.52
C TYR A 163 0.50 4.95 -15.77
N GLN A 164 0.57 3.62 -15.75
CA GLN A 164 0.87 2.81 -16.92
C GLN A 164 -0.41 2.09 -17.36
N GLU A 165 -0.78 2.23 -18.62
CA GLU A 165 -1.96 1.55 -19.15
C GLU A 165 -1.83 0.03 -18.95
N GLY A 166 -2.83 -0.58 -18.28
CA GLY A 166 -2.78 -1.98 -17.85
C GLY A 166 -2.36 -2.21 -16.40
N THR A 167 -1.98 -1.18 -15.63
CA THR A 167 -1.65 -1.32 -14.20
C THR A 167 -2.83 -1.15 -13.25
N ASN A 168 -4.02 -0.77 -13.74
CA ASN A 168 -5.25 -0.56 -12.93
C ASN A 168 -5.84 -1.81 -12.26
N VAL A 169 -5.09 -2.90 -12.23
CA VAL A 169 -5.49 -4.12 -11.56
C VAL A 169 -5.39 -3.86 -10.07
N ILE A 170 -6.53 -3.60 -9.44
CA ILE A 170 -6.63 -3.55 -7.98
C ILE A 170 -6.28 -4.94 -7.49
N PRO A 171 -5.24 -5.11 -6.66
CA PRO A 171 -4.91 -6.44 -6.25
C PRO A 171 -5.98 -7.01 -5.30
N VAL A 172 -6.09 -8.33 -5.26
CA VAL A 172 -7.02 -9.01 -4.37
C VAL A 172 -6.25 -9.85 -3.38
N ILE A 173 -6.39 -9.53 -2.09
CA ILE A 173 -5.76 -10.24 -0.99
C ILE A 173 -6.77 -11.13 -0.26
N SER A 174 -6.32 -12.29 0.20
CA SER A 174 -7.06 -13.19 1.10
C SER A 174 -6.25 -13.48 2.36
N ILE A 175 -6.93 -13.70 3.48
CA ILE A 175 -6.33 -14.26 4.70
C ILE A 175 -6.51 -15.78 4.62
N THR A 176 -5.42 -16.54 4.77
CA THR A 176 -5.42 -17.99 4.52
C THR A 176 -5.28 -18.84 5.79
N SER A 177 -4.64 -18.32 6.84
CA SER A 177 -4.43 -19.09 8.07
C SER A 177 -5.49 -18.86 9.17
N VAL A 178 -6.23 -17.76 9.11
CA VAL A 178 -7.25 -17.39 10.11
C VAL A 178 -8.61 -17.18 9.43
N LYS A 179 -9.66 -17.76 10.03
CA LYS A 179 -11.03 -17.74 9.53
C LYS A 179 -11.95 -16.96 10.45
N ASP A 180 -13.10 -16.59 9.89
CA ASP A 180 -14.17 -15.94 10.66
C ASP A 180 -14.65 -16.85 11.80
N GLY A 181 -14.67 -16.31 13.02
CA GLY A 181 -15.06 -17.01 14.24
C GLY A 181 -13.92 -17.76 14.96
N ASP A 182 -12.70 -17.77 14.43
CA ASP A 182 -11.57 -18.45 15.07
C ASP A 182 -11.27 -17.86 16.46
N VAL A 183 -10.89 -18.73 17.40
CA VAL A 183 -10.40 -18.34 18.73
C VAL A 183 -8.87 -18.37 18.71
N LEU A 184 -8.26 -17.21 18.94
CA LEU A 184 -6.82 -16.99 18.90
C LEU A 184 -6.25 -16.87 20.31
N SER A 185 -5.03 -17.37 20.51
CA SER A 185 -4.35 -17.39 21.81
C SER A 185 -2.83 -17.51 21.62
N GLY A 186 -2.04 -16.81 22.46
CA GLY A 186 -0.58 -16.81 22.35
C GLY A 186 -0.05 -16.18 21.06
N ILE A 187 1.01 -16.75 20.50
CA ILE A 187 1.58 -16.31 19.21
C ILE A 187 0.85 -17.02 18.07
N VAL A 188 0.22 -16.24 17.19
CA VAL A 188 -0.57 -16.75 16.05
C VAL A 188 0.02 -16.23 14.74
N LYS A 189 0.37 -17.16 13.85
CA LYS A 189 0.81 -16.82 12.49
C LYS A 189 -0.38 -16.47 11.60
N VAL A 190 -0.44 -15.22 11.14
CA VAL A 190 -1.41 -14.74 10.15
C VAL A 190 -0.79 -14.75 8.77
N GLU A 191 -1.26 -15.65 7.91
CA GLU A 191 -0.84 -15.79 6.52
C GLU A 191 -1.88 -15.16 5.60
N SER A 192 -1.41 -14.48 4.57
CA SER A 192 -2.25 -13.88 3.54
C SER A 192 -1.61 -14.03 2.17
N ARG A 193 -2.43 -13.95 1.12
CA ARG A 193 -1.99 -14.19 -0.26
C ARG A 193 -2.73 -13.31 -1.26
N LEU A 194 -2.01 -12.82 -2.26
CA LEU A 194 -2.58 -12.20 -3.45
C LEU A 194 -3.03 -13.24 -4.47
N GLU A 195 -4.18 -12.98 -5.09
CA GLU A 195 -4.62 -13.72 -6.26
C GLU A 195 -3.63 -13.51 -7.41
N THR A 196 -3.20 -14.61 -8.03
CA THR A 196 -2.07 -14.58 -8.99
C THR A 196 -2.35 -13.71 -10.21
N SER A 197 -3.61 -13.67 -10.67
CA SER A 197 -4.05 -12.83 -11.78
C SER A 197 -4.27 -11.36 -11.39
N GLU A 198 -4.27 -11.06 -10.10
CA GLU A 198 -4.67 -9.76 -9.54
C GLU A 198 -3.63 -9.32 -8.50
N ARG A 199 -2.37 -9.21 -8.93
CA ARG A 199 -1.26 -8.73 -8.11
C ARG A 199 -1.00 -7.24 -8.22
N GLY A 200 -1.63 -6.57 -9.18
CA GLY A 200 -1.39 -5.16 -9.47
C GLY A 200 0.07 -4.87 -9.81
N TYR A 201 0.54 -3.68 -9.45
CA TYR A 201 1.85 -3.18 -9.82
C TYR A 201 3.00 -3.69 -8.95
N GLY A 202 2.70 -4.39 -7.84
CA GLY A 202 3.71 -4.74 -6.84
C GLY A 202 4.77 -5.73 -7.34
N GLU A 203 4.52 -6.44 -8.44
CA GLU A 203 5.57 -7.24 -9.11
C GLU A 203 6.71 -6.38 -9.69
N LYS A 204 6.52 -5.06 -9.81
CA LYS A 204 7.56 -4.12 -10.27
C LYS A 204 8.29 -3.45 -9.13
N VAL A 205 7.58 -3.16 -8.04
CA VAL A 205 8.00 -2.20 -7.01
C VAL A 205 7.91 -2.73 -5.59
N GLY A 206 7.28 -3.88 -5.38
CA GLY A 206 7.02 -4.47 -4.07
C GLY A 206 5.61 -4.19 -3.54
N TYR A 207 5.39 -4.59 -2.29
CA TYR A 207 4.10 -4.48 -1.59
C TYR A 207 4.31 -3.94 -0.18
N GLY A 208 3.44 -3.04 0.25
CA GLY A 208 3.25 -2.71 1.66
C GLY A 208 2.07 -3.49 2.22
N VAL A 209 2.27 -4.25 3.29
CA VAL A 209 1.24 -5.10 3.92
C VAL A 209 1.07 -4.69 5.37
N ARG A 210 -0.17 -4.52 5.82
CA ARG A 210 -0.51 -3.99 7.14
C ARG A 210 -1.49 -4.90 7.84
N TYR A 211 -1.20 -5.18 9.10
CA TYR A 211 -2.03 -6.03 9.93
C TYR A 211 -2.71 -5.17 10.99
N TYR A 212 -4.03 -5.29 11.12
CA TYR A 212 -4.80 -4.55 12.10
C TYR A 212 -5.62 -5.47 12.98
N LEU A 213 -5.77 -5.09 14.25
CA LEU A 213 -6.82 -5.58 15.13
C LEU A 213 -7.76 -4.41 15.44
N ASN A 214 -9.01 -4.52 14.98
CA ASN A 214 -9.96 -3.43 14.90
C ASN A 214 -9.37 -2.23 14.12
N ASN A 215 -9.07 -1.13 14.84
CA ASN A 215 -8.46 0.07 14.27
C ASN A 215 -6.99 0.23 14.66
N ILE A 216 -6.42 -0.73 15.37
CA ILE A 216 -5.03 -0.68 15.86
C ILE A 216 -4.15 -1.30 14.79
N LEU A 217 -3.22 -0.53 14.24
CA LEU A 217 -2.15 -1.05 13.39
C LEU A 217 -1.21 -1.87 14.28
N VAL A 218 -1.13 -3.17 14.04
CA VAL A 218 -0.25 -4.10 14.76
C VAL A 218 1.15 -4.04 14.17
N THR A 219 1.26 -4.20 12.84
CA THR A 219 2.52 -4.06 12.11
C THR A 219 2.28 -3.60 10.68
N GLU A 220 3.34 -3.10 10.07
CA GLU A 220 3.48 -2.84 8.64
C GLU A 220 4.76 -3.50 8.15
N GLU A 221 4.64 -4.31 7.11
CA GLU A 221 5.73 -5.06 6.49
C GLU A 221 5.86 -4.65 5.02
N PHE A 222 7.09 -4.63 4.51
CA PHE A 222 7.36 -4.30 3.12
C PHE A 222 8.07 -5.45 2.43
N TYR A 223 7.49 -5.87 1.31
CA TYR A 223 7.98 -6.94 0.47
C TYR A 223 8.52 -6.35 -0.82
N ASP A 224 9.66 -6.83 -1.30
CA ASP A 224 10.22 -6.38 -2.57
C ASP A 224 9.47 -6.98 -3.78
N SER A 225 9.86 -6.55 -4.98
CA SER A 225 9.27 -7.01 -6.24
C SER A 225 9.50 -8.49 -6.56
N LYS A 226 10.37 -9.20 -5.81
CA LYS A 226 10.59 -10.64 -5.94
C LYS A 226 9.62 -11.46 -5.09
N SER A 227 8.77 -10.81 -4.29
CA SER A 227 7.72 -11.48 -3.52
C SER A 227 6.81 -12.28 -4.43
N ASP A 228 6.44 -13.49 -4.00
CA ASP A 228 5.45 -14.34 -4.67
C ASP A 228 4.01 -14.00 -4.28
N GLY A 229 3.81 -12.83 -3.64
CA GLY A 229 2.50 -12.37 -3.18
C GLY A 229 1.97 -13.17 -2.00
N LYS A 230 2.82 -13.89 -1.25
CA LYS A 230 2.48 -14.47 0.05
C LYS A 230 3.12 -13.64 1.16
N PHE A 231 2.34 -13.41 2.21
CA PHE A 231 2.74 -12.59 3.33
C PHE A 231 2.39 -13.30 4.63
N SER A 232 3.20 -13.10 5.66
CA SER A 232 2.96 -13.69 6.97
C SER A 232 3.49 -12.81 8.08
N TYR A 233 2.74 -12.73 9.18
CA TYR A 233 3.18 -12.07 10.40
C TYR A 233 2.70 -12.86 11.63
N ASP A 234 3.57 -12.95 12.64
CA ASP A 234 3.25 -13.61 13.90
C ASP A 234 2.68 -12.56 14.88
N ILE A 235 1.38 -12.60 15.13
CA ILE A 235 0.70 -11.72 16.09
C ILE A 235 0.82 -12.32 17.48
N ASP A 236 1.36 -11.55 18.43
CA ASP A 236 1.26 -11.86 19.85
C ASP A 236 -0.10 -11.41 20.41
N THR A 237 -1.03 -12.34 20.52
CA THR A 237 -2.38 -12.05 21.03
C THR A 237 -2.42 -11.79 22.53
N THR A 238 -1.33 -12.10 23.27
CA THR A 238 -1.25 -11.81 24.71
C THR A 238 -1.11 -10.31 25.01
N ALA A 239 -0.71 -9.52 24.01
CA ALA A 239 -0.66 -8.06 24.09
C ALA A 239 -2.04 -7.39 24.02
N PHE A 240 -3.11 -8.16 23.80
CA PHE A 240 -4.47 -7.66 23.62
C PHE A 240 -5.41 -8.25 24.69
N PRO A 241 -6.35 -7.47 25.23
CA PRO A 241 -7.39 -8.01 26.11
C PRO A 241 -8.23 -9.09 25.42
N ASP A 242 -8.67 -10.10 26.17
CA ASP A 242 -9.63 -11.09 25.67
C ASP A 242 -10.91 -10.41 25.17
N GLY A 243 -11.44 -10.85 24.04
CA GLY A 243 -12.60 -10.22 23.42
C GLY A 243 -12.77 -10.55 21.94
N GLU A 244 -13.81 -9.96 21.33
CA GLU A 244 -14.02 -10.03 19.88
C GLU A 244 -13.25 -8.92 19.17
N TYR A 245 -12.64 -9.27 18.04
CA TYR A 245 -11.86 -8.36 17.20
C TYR A 245 -12.20 -8.58 15.73
N MET A 246 -12.04 -7.54 14.93
CA MET A 246 -11.88 -7.65 13.49
C MET A 246 -10.38 -7.68 13.17
N LEU A 247 -9.88 -8.80 12.70
CA LEU A 247 -8.54 -8.91 12.12
C LEU A 247 -8.61 -8.44 10.67
N TYR A 248 -7.81 -7.44 10.29
CA TYR A 248 -7.66 -7.02 8.90
C TYR A 248 -6.22 -7.21 8.42
N VAL A 249 -6.08 -7.59 7.15
CA VAL A 249 -4.86 -7.46 6.38
C VAL A 249 -5.14 -6.47 5.24
N GLY A 250 -4.53 -5.30 5.32
CA GLY A 250 -4.50 -4.31 4.25
C GLY A 250 -3.24 -4.44 3.42
N MET A 251 -3.31 -4.09 2.14
CA MET A 251 -2.17 -4.12 1.25
C MET A 251 -2.22 -2.94 0.27
N CYS A 252 -1.04 -2.42 -0.07
CA CYS A 252 -0.81 -1.44 -1.12
C CYS A 252 0.25 -1.98 -2.09
N ASP A 253 -0.02 -1.92 -3.40
CA ASP A 253 1.00 -2.20 -4.43
C ASP A 253 1.89 -0.98 -4.71
N HIS A 254 1.76 0.03 -3.83
CA HIS A 254 2.39 1.34 -3.84
C HIS A 254 2.07 2.21 -5.08
N HIS A 255 1.27 1.71 -6.02
CA HIS A 255 0.76 2.45 -7.16
C HIS A 255 -0.61 3.07 -6.88
N GLN A 256 -0.86 3.38 -5.60
CA GLN A 256 -2.17 3.76 -5.08
C GLN A 256 -3.26 2.70 -5.28
N HIS A 257 -2.93 1.46 -5.68
CA HIS A 257 -3.89 0.38 -5.57
C HIS A 257 -3.79 -0.23 -4.19
N THR A 258 -4.95 -0.36 -3.58
CA THR A 258 -5.08 -0.75 -2.20
C THR A 258 -6.23 -1.73 -2.09
N THR A 259 -6.07 -2.72 -1.23
CA THR A 259 -7.08 -3.71 -0.95
C THR A 259 -6.99 -4.09 0.51
N SER A 260 -8.03 -4.71 1.03
CA SER A 260 -7.96 -5.35 2.34
C SER A 260 -8.85 -6.57 2.40
N ARG A 261 -8.57 -7.42 3.38
CA ARG A 261 -9.46 -8.49 3.80
C ARG A 261 -9.54 -8.49 5.30
N GLY A 262 -10.71 -8.82 5.83
CA GLY A 262 -10.88 -8.98 7.26
C GLY A 262 -11.78 -10.14 7.63
N CYS A 263 -11.59 -10.65 8.84
CA CYS A 263 -12.41 -11.67 9.47
C CYS A 263 -12.61 -11.32 10.96
N LYS A 264 -13.74 -11.73 11.52
CA LYS A 264 -14.00 -11.63 12.95
C LYS A 264 -13.27 -12.76 13.66
N VAL A 265 -12.61 -12.45 14.76
CA VAL A 265 -11.89 -13.43 15.59
C VAL A 265 -12.19 -13.15 17.06
N LYS A 266 -11.94 -14.14 17.92
CA LYS A 266 -12.00 -13.98 19.37
C LYS A 266 -10.62 -14.23 19.96
N ILE A 267 -10.08 -13.26 20.70
CA ILE A 267 -8.86 -13.48 21.50
C ILE A 267 -9.27 -14.07 22.85
N ASN A 268 -8.65 -15.18 23.23
CA ASN A 268 -8.82 -15.82 24.54
C ASN A 268 -7.48 -16.41 25.02
N ASN A 269 -6.76 -15.64 25.82
CA ASN A 269 -5.48 -16.06 26.40
C ASN A 269 -5.63 -16.85 27.70
N ASN A 270 -6.85 -16.96 28.23
CA ASN A 270 -7.13 -17.62 29.52
C ASN A 270 -7.61 -19.07 29.40
N SER A 271 -7.86 -19.60 28.20
CA SER A 271 -8.37 -20.97 28.01
C SER A 271 -7.36 -22.11 28.26
N GLY A 272 -6.13 -21.79 28.66
CA GLY A 272 -5.03 -22.76 28.83
C GLY A 272 -4.62 -23.06 30.28
N ASN A 273 -5.30 -22.52 31.29
CA ASN A 273 -5.04 -22.80 32.71
C ASN A 273 -6.16 -23.65 33.34
#